data_AF-A0A4D6KXF4-F1
#
_entry.id   AF-A0A4D6KXF4-F1
#
_cell.length_a   1.000
_cell.length_b   1.000
_cell.length_c   1.000
_cell.angle_alpha   90.00
_cell.angle_beta   90.00
_cell.angle_gamma   90.00
#
_symmetry.space_group_name_H-M   'P 1'
#
loop_
_entity.id
_entity.type
_entity.pdbx_description
1 polymer ?
#
loop_
_entity_poly.entity_id
_entity_poly.type
_entity_poly.pdbx_seq_one_letter_code
_entity_poly.pdbx_strand_id
1 'polypeptide(L)'
;MEKDRAAELALTKAQLSAAKEEVARLSSEIDGLQGLKAKLKERGERITQLVAELQKVKEEFAEKEKSWLALEEKLANKVASTYGVGFEAALEQVRLLCPTADVSAADARKIIHDGRLVEE
;
A
#
# COMPACT_ATOMS: atom_id res chain seq x y z
N MET A 1 -9.52 13.63 81.20
CA MET A 1 -8.07 13.86 81.04
C MET A 1 -7.37 12.65 80.43
N GLU A 2 -7.15 11.52 81.12
CA GLU A 2 -6.46 10.35 80.50
C GLU A 2 -7.30 9.61 79.44
N LYS A 3 -8.60 9.44 79.69
CA LYS A 3 -9.53 8.79 78.75
C LYS A 3 -9.65 9.55 77.42
N ASP A 4 -9.63 10.88 77.48
CA ASP A 4 -9.74 11.74 76.29
C ASP A 4 -8.45 11.66 75.45
N ARG A 5 -7.28 11.62 76.09
CA ARG A 5 -5.99 11.40 75.41
C ARG A 5 -5.89 10.04 74.73
N ALA A 6 -6.44 8.99 75.36
CA ALA A 6 -6.47 7.65 74.76
C ALA A 6 -7.38 7.60 73.51
N ALA A 7 -8.50 8.33 73.53
CA ALA A 7 -9.40 8.44 72.39
C ALA A 7 -8.76 9.20 71.22
N GLU A 8 -8.07 10.32 71.48
CA GLU A 8 -7.33 11.07 70.47
C GLU A 8 -6.18 10.24 69.86
N LEU A 9 -5.45 9.48 70.68
CA LEU A 9 -4.39 8.59 70.20
C LEU A 9 -4.95 7.47 69.32
N ALA A 10 -6.11 6.90 69.67
CA ALA A 10 -6.76 5.87 68.87
C ALA A 10 -7.25 6.43 67.52
N LEU A 11 -7.83 7.64 67.51
CA LEU A 11 -8.29 8.31 66.30
C LEU A 11 -7.13 8.63 65.35
N THR A 12 -6.05 9.21 65.87
CA THR A 12 -4.85 9.54 65.07
C THR A 12 -4.19 8.29 64.50
N LYS A 13 -4.16 7.18 65.26
CA LYS A 13 -3.65 5.89 64.77
C LYS A 13 -4.52 5.32 63.64
N ALA A 14 -5.85 5.42 63.73
CA ALA A 14 -6.76 4.99 62.67
C ALA A 14 -6.59 5.84 61.40
N GLN A 15 -6.51 7.16 61.56
CA GLN A 15 -6.24 8.09 60.44
C GLN A 15 -4.90 7.81 59.77
N LEU A 16 -3.85 7.53 60.55
CA LEU A 16 -2.54 7.17 60.01
C LEU A 16 -2.57 5.85 59.24
N SER A 17 -3.36 4.86 59.70
CA SER A 17 -3.54 3.59 58.99
C SER A 17 -4.22 3.81 57.64
N ALA A 18 -5.34 4.54 57.62
CA ALA A 18 -6.07 4.85 56.40
C ALA A 18 -5.22 5.65 55.40
N ALA A 19 -4.46 6.64 55.88
CA ALA A 19 -3.55 7.40 55.04
C ALA A 19 -2.45 6.52 54.42
N LYS A 20 -1.91 5.54 55.16
CA LYS A 20 -0.90 4.61 54.63
C LYS A 20 -1.47 3.69 53.55
N GLU A 21 -2.69 3.19 53.74
CA GLU A 21 -3.38 2.37 52.73
C GLU A 21 -3.64 3.17 51.45
N GLU A 22 -4.08 4.42 51.58
CA GLU A 22 -4.33 5.29 50.43
C GLU A 22 -3.04 5.66 49.69
N VAL A 23 -1.94 5.92 50.43
CA VAL A 23 -0.62 6.12 49.80
C VAL A 23 -0.19 4.88 49.02
N ALA A 24 -0.35 3.68 49.58
CA ALA A 24 -0.02 2.44 48.88
C ALA A 24 -0.87 2.25 47.61
N ARG A 25 -2.17 2.55 47.69
CA ARG A 25 -3.09 2.50 46.54
C ARG A 25 -2.67 3.48 45.44
N LEU A 26 -2.42 4.73 45.79
CA LEU A 26 -2.01 5.78 44.85
C LEU A 26 -0.64 5.48 44.25
N SER A 27 0.30 4.94 45.01
CA SER A 27 1.61 4.49 44.48
C SER A 27 1.42 3.42 43.40
N SER A 28 0.58 2.41 43.66
CA SER A 28 0.29 1.38 42.65
C SER A 28 -0.40 1.96 41.40
N GLU A 29 -1.27 2.94 41.56
CA GLU A 29 -1.95 3.61 40.44
C GLU A 29 -0.96 4.43 39.60
N ILE A 30 -0.03 5.14 40.25
CA ILE A 30 1.06 5.88 39.59
C ILE A 30 1.92 4.93 38.76
N ASP A 31 2.33 3.79 39.31
CA ASP A 31 3.13 2.79 38.60
C ASP A 31 2.38 2.26 37.36
N GLY A 32 1.08 2.00 37.50
CA GLY A 32 0.21 1.60 36.39
C GLY A 32 0.15 2.66 35.29
N LEU A 33 -0.03 3.94 35.65
CA LEU A 33 -0.07 5.05 34.71
C LEU A 33 1.27 5.25 33.99
N GLN A 34 2.40 5.08 34.70
CA GLN A 34 3.72 5.13 34.08
C GLN A 34 3.91 4.01 33.05
N GLY A 35 3.43 2.80 33.35
CA GLY A 35 3.44 1.68 32.41
C GLY A 35 2.60 1.95 31.16
N LEU A 36 1.42 2.54 31.31
CA LEU A 36 0.58 2.95 30.17
C LEU A 36 1.24 4.05 29.33
N LYS A 37 1.88 5.04 29.98
CA LYS A 37 2.62 6.11 29.30
C LYS A 37 3.77 5.55 28.45
N ALA A 38 4.51 4.57 28.95
CA ALA A 38 5.57 3.91 28.20
C ALA A 38 5.03 3.18 26.95
N LYS A 39 3.96 2.39 27.11
CA LYS A 39 3.30 1.69 25.99
C LYS A 39 2.75 2.66 24.94
N LEU A 40 2.20 3.79 25.36
CA LEU A 40 1.70 4.81 24.43
C LEU A 40 2.83 5.40 23.60
N LYS A 41 3.98 5.69 24.22
CA LYS A 41 5.17 6.19 23.52
C LYS A 41 5.67 5.18 22.48
N GLU A 42 5.85 3.92 22.88
CA GLU A 42 6.28 2.84 21.99
C GLU A 42 5.34 2.68 20.78
N ARG A 43 4.02 2.68 21.04
CA ARG A 43 3.02 2.60 19.96
C ARG A 43 3.07 3.81 19.04
N GLY A 44 3.28 5.02 19.57
CA GLY A 44 3.43 6.24 18.78
C GLY A 44 4.65 6.20 17.86
N GLU A 45 5.78 5.70 18.36
CA GLU A 45 6.99 5.47 17.55
C GLU A 45 6.73 4.44 16.46
N ARG A 46 6.06 3.33 16.78
CA ARG A 46 5.70 2.30 15.80
C ARG A 46 4.75 2.81 14.71
N ILE A 47 3.76 3.63 15.07
CA ILE A 47 2.85 4.26 14.11
C ILE A 47 3.64 5.16 13.16
N THR A 48 4.56 5.97 13.69
CA THR A 48 5.39 6.88 12.89
C THR A 48 6.24 6.10 11.88
N GLN A 49 6.84 4.99 12.31
CA GLN A 49 7.59 4.09 11.44
C GLN A 49 6.70 3.49 10.33
N LEU A 50 5.53 2.94 10.69
CA LEU A 50 4.61 2.34 9.72
C LEU A 50 4.08 3.35 8.70
N VAL A 51 3.84 4.60 9.11
CA VAL A 51 3.44 5.68 8.20
C VAL A 51 4.54 5.96 7.18
N ALA A 52 5.80 6.01 7.60
CA ALA A 52 6.94 6.20 6.70
C ALA A 52 7.10 5.02 5.72
N GLU A 53 6.97 3.80 6.21
CA GLU A 53 7.01 2.59 5.37
C GLU A 53 5.88 2.57 4.34
N LEU A 54 4.66 2.93 4.73
CA LEU A 54 3.51 3.00 3.85
C LEU A 54 3.71 4.05 2.75
N GLN A 55 4.24 5.23 3.11
CA GLN A 55 4.54 6.29 2.14
C GLN A 55 5.57 5.82 1.09
N LYS A 56 6.63 5.14 1.54
CA LYS A 56 7.63 4.57 0.63
C LYS A 56 7.02 3.54 -0.33
N VAL A 57 6.20 2.62 0.18
CA VAL A 57 5.53 1.61 -0.66
C VAL A 57 4.60 2.26 -1.68
N LYS A 58 3.90 3.34 -1.29
CA LYS A 58 3.02 4.09 -2.20
C LYS A 58 3.81 4.73 -3.35
N GLU A 59 4.97 5.32 -3.06
CA GLU A 59 5.85 5.92 -4.07
C GLU A 59 6.43 4.86 -5.01
N GLU A 60 6.91 3.74 -4.46
CA GLU A 60 7.41 2.60 -5.25
C GLU A 60 6.34 2.02 -6.16
N PHE A 61 5.09 1.92 -5.68
CA PHE A 61 3.97 1.45 -6.48
C PHE A 61 3.66 2.39 -7.65
N ALA A 62 3.60 3.71 -7.39
CA ALA A 62 3.33 4.70 -8.42
C ALA A 62 4.41 4.71 -9.52
N GLU A 63 5.68 4.51 -9.14
CA GLU A 63 6.78 4.42 -10.12
C GLU A 63 6.71 3.13 -10.93
N LYS A 64 6.38 2.01 -10.28
CA LYS A 64 6.15 0.74 -10.99
C LYS A 64 4.99 0.85 -11.96
N GLU A 65 3.87 1.46 -11.58
CA GLU A 65 2.72 1.65 -12.45
C GLU A 65 3.08 2.45 -13.70
N LYS A 66 3.80 3.57 -13.55
CA LYS A 66 4.30 4.35 -14.70
C LYS A 66 5.22 3.54 -15.60
N SER A 67 6.16 2.80 -15.03
CA SER A 67 7.10 2.00 -15.82
C SER A 67 6.40 0.85 -16.56
N TRP A 68 5.36 0.25 -15.97
CA TRP A 68 4.54 -0.76 -16.62
C TRP A 68 3.76 -0.20 -17.81
N LEU A 69 3.10 0.94 -17.64
CA LEU A 69 2.38 1.62 -18.74
C LEU A 69 3.33 1.97 -19.90
N ALA A 70 4.51 2.52 -19.58
CA ALA A 70 5.51 2.83 -20.60
C ALA A 70 6.04 1.58 -21.32
N LEU A 71 6.19 0.47 -20.58
CA LEU A 71 6.60 -0.81 -21.18
C LEU A 71 5.51 -1.40 -22.06
N GLU A 72 4.25 -1.34 -21.63
CA GLU A 72 3.09 -1.77 -22.41
C GLU A 72 3.00 -1.01 -23.74
N GLU A 73 3.06 0.32 -23.70
CA GLU A 73 3.06 1.16 -24.90
C GLU A 73 4.24 0.82 -25.83
N LYS A 74 5.45 0.66 -25.27
CA LYS A 74 6.63 0.27 -26.04
C LYS A 74 6.45 -1.08 -26.72
N LEU A 75 5.86 -2.06 -26.04
CA LEU A 75 5.62 -3.39 -26.59
C LEU A 75 4.53 -3.35 -27.66
N ALA A 76 3.43 -2.62 -27.43
CA ALA A 76 2.37 -2.43 -28.41
C ALA A 76 2.91 -1.79 -29.70
N ASN A 77 3.68 -0.71 -29.58
CA ASN A 77 4.33 -0.04 -30.71
C ASN A 77 5.31 -0.96 -31.44
N LYS A 78 6.09 -1.76 -30.70
CA LYS A 78 7.01 -2.73 -31.31
C LYS A 78 6.27 -3.83 -32.08
N VAL A 79 5.19 -4.36 -31.53
CA VAL A 79 4.35 -5.37 -32.19
C VAL A 79 3.72 -4.80 -33.46
N ALA A 80 3.09 -3.63 -33.37
CA ALA A 80 2.47 -2.96 -34.51
C ALA A 80 3.50 -2.66 -35.63
N SER A 81 4.68 -2.14 -35.26
CA SER A 81 5.75 -1.87 -36.23
C SER A 81 6.29 -3.14 -36.88
N THR A 82 6.55 -4.19 -36.10
CA THR A 82 7.07 -5.47 -36.62
C THR A 82 6.05 -6.14 -37.53
N TYR A 83 4.78 -6.12 -37.16
CA TYR A 83 3.69 -6.66 -37.97
C TYR A 83 3.56 -5.90 -39.29
N GLY A 84 3.55 -4.56 -39.28
CA GLY A 84 3.46 -3.75 -40.49
C GLY A 84 4.60 -4.02 -41.46
N VAL A 85 5.85 -4.08 -40.98
CA VAL A 85 7.01 -4.42 -41.81
C VAL A 85 6.91 -5.84 -42.39
N GLY A 86 6.49 -6.82 -41.57
CA GLY A 86 6.32 -8.20 -42.01
C GLY A 86 5.21 -8.37 -43.04
N PHE A 87 4.10 -7.63 -42.87
CA PHE A 87 2.98 -7.62 -43.80
C PHE A 87 3.39 -7.08 -45.17
N GLU A 88 4.07 -5.92 -45.22
CA GLU A 88 4.57 -5.36 -46.47
C GLU A 88 5.59 -6.28 -47.15
N ALA A 89 6.50 -6.89 -46.38
CA ALA A 89 7.46 -7.85 -46.93
C ALA A 89 6.76 -9.06 -47.55
N ALA A 90 5.67 -9.55 -46.95
CA ALA A 90 4.88 -10.65 -47.50
C ALA A 90 4.13 -10.23 -48.78
N LEU A 91 3.58 -9.01 -48.83
CA LEU A 91 2.97 -8.48 -50.06
C LEU A 91 3.96 -8.38 -51.21
N GLU A 92 5.19 -7.91 -50.95
CA GLU A 92 6.25 -7.86 -51.95
C GLU A 92 6.64 -9.27 -52.45
N GLN A 93 6.69 -10.26 -51.55
CA GLN A 93 6.93 -11.65 -51.95
C GLN A 93 5.83 -12.19 -52.87
N VAL A 94 4.56 -11.90 -52.58
CA VAL A 94 3.42 -12.29 -53.43
C VAL A 94 3.51 -11.62 -54.81
N ARG A 95 3.81 -10.32 -54.86
CA ARG A 95 3.98 -9.56 -56.11
C ARG A 95 5.09 -10.16 -56.98
N LEU A 96 6.18 -10.62 -56.37
CA LEU A 96 7.30 -11.26 -57.07
C LEU A 96 6.94 -12.66 -57.60
N LEU A 97 6.32 -13.50 -56.77
CA LEU A 97 6.05 -14.91 -57.09
C LEU A 97 4.81 -15.08 -57.99
N CYS A 98 3.82 -14.20 -57.84
CA CYS A 98 2.53 -14.23 -58.54
C CYS A 98 2.18 -12.83 -59.08
N PRO A 99 2.82 -12.35 -60.16
CA PRO A 99 2.65 -10.96 -60.61
C PRO A 99 1.23 -10.58 -61.06
N THR A 100 0.38 -11.58 -61.36
CA THR A 100 -1.02 -11.37 -61.75
C THR A 100 -1.98 -11.36 -60.56
N ALA A 101 -1.51 -11.62 -59.33
CA ALA A 101 -2.34 -11.57 -58.13
C ALA A 101 -2.67 -10.12 -57.76
N ASP A 102 -3.96 -9.81 -57.64
CA ASP A 102 -4.41 -8.51 -57.16
C ASP A 102 -4.38 -8.49 -55.62
N VAL A 103 -3.43 -7.74 -55.07
CA VAL A 103 -3.29 -7.50 -53.63
C VAL A 103 -3.71 -6.09 -53.23
N SER A 104 -4.37 -5.33 -54.11
CA SER A 104 -4.78 -3.94 -53.84
C SER A 104 -5.78 -3.83 -52.68
N ALA A 105 -6.57 -4.88 -52.44
CA ALA A 105 -7.52 -4.94 -51.33
C ALA A 105 -6.89 -5.32 -49.98
N ALA A 106 -5.63 -5.78 -49.98
CA ALA A 106 -4.94 -6.22 -48.78
C ALA A 106 -4.63 -5.03 -47.87
N ASP A 107 -5.08 -5.10 -46.63
CA ASP A 107 -4.84 -4.09 -45.60
C ASP A 107 -4.58 -4.79 -44.28
N ALA A 108 -3.48 -4.43 -43.62
CA ALA A 108 -3.04 -4.98 -42.36
C ALA A 108 -4.00 -4.65 -41.19
N ARG A 109 -4.91 -3.68 -41.37
CA ARG A 109 -5.87 -3.22 -40.36
C ARG A 109 -7.24 -3.89 -40.47
N LYS A 110 -7.52 -4.56 -41.58
CA LYS A 110 -8.81 -5.21 -41.80
C LYS A 110 -8.92 -6.49 -40.98
N ILE A 111 -10.12 -6.75 -40.48
CA ILE A 111 -10.45 -7.98 -39.76
C ILE A 111 -11.05 -9.01 -40.70
N ILE A 112 -10.99 -10.29 -40.32
CA ILE A 112 -11.64 -11.36 -41.08
C ILE A 112 -12.99 -11.69 -40.44
N HIS A 113 -14.08 -11.44 -41.16
CA HIS A 113 -15.43 -11.85 -40.81
C HIS A 113 -15.98 -12.76 -41.91
N ASP A 114 -16.42 -13.98 -41.56
CA ASP A 114 -16.91 -15.00 -42.51
C ASP A 114 -15.99 -15.25 -43.72
N GLY A 115 -14.68 -15.24 -43.49
CA GLY A 115 -13.67 -15.46 -44.54
C GLY A 115 -13.48 -14.27 -45.51
N ARG A 116 -14.06 -13.11 -45.20
CA ARG A 116 -13.87 -11.86 -45.96
C ARG A 116 -13.14 -10.83 -45.11
N LEU A 117 -12.27 -10.05 -45.76
CA LEU A 117 -11.67 -8.86 -45.14
C LEU A 117 -12.72 -7.74 -45.08
N VAL A 118 -12.97 -7.25 -43.87
CA VAL A 118 -13.86 -6.12 -43.61
C VAL A 118 -13.13 -5.05 -42.80
N GLU A 119 -13.58 -3.80 -42.92
CA GLU A 119 -13.15 -2.73 -42.02
C GLU A 119 -13.60 -3.05 -40.58
N GLU A 120 -12.86 -2.54 -39.60
CA GLU A 120 -13.23 -2.64 -38.18
C GLU A 120 -14.50 -1.83 -37.86
#